data_AF-A0A379SPD1-F1
#
_entry.id   AF-A0A379SPD1-F1
#
_cell.length_a   1.000
_cell.length_b   1.000
_cell.length_c   1.000
_cell.angle_alpha   90.00
_cell.angle_beta   90.00
_cell.angle_gamma   90.00
#
_symmetry.space_group_name_H-M   'P 1'
#
loop_
_entity.id
_entity.type
_entity.pdbx_description
1 polymer ?
#
loop_
_entity_poly.entity_id
_entity_poly.type
_entity_poly.pdbx_seq_one_letter_code
_entity_poly.pdbx_strand_id
1 'polypeptide(L)' 'MSNGKILRYTDPRRFGAWLWTKELEGHNVLAHLGPEPLSDEFNGEYLQQKCAKRKTAIKPWLMDNNWWSAWEYLR' A
#
# COMPACT_ATOMS: atom_id res chain seq x y z
N MET A 1 -14.18 20.56 -10.05
CA MET A 1 -14.78 19.85 -11.19
C MET A 1 -15.63 20.84 -11.97
N SER A 2 -15.21 21.21 -13.19
CA SER A 2 -15.87 22.22 -14.04
C SER A 2 -16.86 21.61 -15.06
N ASN A 3 -16.97 20.29 -15.11
CA ASN A 3 -17.68 19.54 -16.15
C ASN A 3 -19.02 18.93 -15.68
N GLY A 4 -19.62 19.46 -14.61
CA GLY A 4 -20.89 18.98 -14.06
C GLY A 4 -20.85 17.58 -13.44
N LYS A 5 -19.67 16.93 -13.37
CA LYS A 5 -19.50 15.61 -12.75
C LYS A 5 -19.34 15.74 -11.24
N ILE A 6 -19.81 14.72 -10.53
CA ILE A 6 -19.71 14.62 -9.06
C ILE A 6 -18.79 13.44 -8.73
N LEU A 7 -17.82 13.67 -7.84
CA LEU A 7 -17.05 12.61 -7.20
C LEU A 7 -17.83 12.16 -5.96
N ARG A 8 -18.37 10.94 -5.99
CA ARG A 8 -19.08 10.35 -4.85
C ARG A 8 -18.26 9.22 -4.25
N TYR A 9 -17.85 9.38 -3.01
CA TYR A 9 -17.26 8.32 -2.20
C TYR A 9 -18.37 7.58 -1.44
N THR A 10 -18.45 6.26 -1.55
CA THR A 10 -19.45 5.43 -0.87
C THR A 10 -18.76 4.28 -0.16
N ASP A 11 -18.84 4.28 1.17
CA ASP A 11 -18.25 3.25 2.02
C ASP A 11 -19.27 2.78 3.06
N PRO A 12 -20.03 1.70 2.77
CA PRO A 12 -21.05 1.17 3.68
C PRO A 12 -20.49 0.67 5.01
N ARG A 13 -19.24 0.17 5.01
CA ARG A 13 -18.60 -0.39 6.22
C ARG A 13 -17.82 0.65 7.01
N ARG A 14 -17.55 1.82 6.41
CA ARG A 14 -16.88 2.98 7.02
C ARG A 14 -15.45 2.67 7.46
N PHE A 15 -14.72 1.84 6.69
CA PHE A 15 -13.32 1.49 6.96
C PHE A 15 -12.32 2.34 6.16
N GLY A 16 -12.75 3.06 5.13
CA GLY A 16 -11.88 3.98 4.41
C GLY A 16 -11.88 5.37 5.02
N ALA A 17 -10.92 6.19 4.58
CA ALA A 17 -10.63 7.49 5.16
C ALA A 17 -10.38 8.55 4.08
N TRP A 18 -10.72 9.79 4.40
CA TRP A 18 -10.34 10.98 3.64
C TRP A 18 -9.43 11.82 4.52
N LEU A 19 -8.16 11.89 4.15
CA LEU A 19 -7.14 12.62 4.89
C LEU A 19 -6.60 13.73 4.00
N TRP A 20 -6.44 14.91 4.56
CA TRP A 20 -5.87 16.06 3.88
C TRP A 20 -4.50 16.35 4.48
N THR A 21 -3.49 16.47 3.61
CA THR A 21 -2.14 16.89 3.98
C THR A 21 -1.65 17.93 2.99
N LYS A 22 -0.75 18.81 3.44
CA LYS A 22 -0.05 19.76 2.57
C LYS A 22 1.13 19.11 1.86
N GLU A 23 1.74 18.12 2.50
CA GLU A 23 2.94 17.43 2.04
C GLU A 23 2.70 15.92 2.13
N LEU A 24 2.98 15.22 1.02
CA LEU A 24 2.81 13.77 0.92
C LEU A 24 4.00 13.04 1.53
N GLU A 25 5.19 13.63 1.38
CA GLU A 25 6.45 13.12 1.93
C GLU A 25 6.38 13.10 3.46
N GLY A 26 6.61 11.93 4.05
CA GLY A 26 6.58 11.77 5.52
C GLY A 26 5.18 11.74 6.15
N HIS A 27 4.09 11.76 5.38
CA HIS A 27 2.75 11.58 5.96
C HIS A 27 2.63 10.20 6.62
N ASN A 28 2.22 10.14 7.89
CA ASN A 28 2.23 8.91 8.71
C ASN A 28 1.60 7.67 8.05
N VAL A 29 0.57 7.85 7.22
CA VAL A 29 -0.12 6.74 6.54
C VAL A 29 0.65 6.22 5.31
N LEU A 30 1.51 7.05 4.72
CA LEU A 30 2.25 6.74 3.49
C LEU A 30 3.74 6.47 3.74
N ALA A 31 4.33 7.06 4.78
CA ALA A 31 5.76 7.03 5.06
C ALA A 31 6.34 5.64 5.32
N HIS A 32 5.49 4.70 5.75
CA HIS A 32 5.89 3.33 6.09
C HIS A 32 5.57 2.32 4.99
N LEU A 33 4.99 2.76 3.87
CA LEU A 33 4.67 1.87 2.76
C LEU A 33 5.97 1.41 2.10
N GLY A 34 6.08 0.10 1.86
CA GLY A 34 7.16 -0.45 1.05
C GLY A 34 6.98 -0.11 -0.44
N PRO A 35 7.88 -0.61 -1.31
CA PRO A 35 7.80 -0.38 -2.75
C PRO A 35 6.48 -0.88 -3.35
N GLU A 36 6.04 -0.20 -4.41
CA GLU A 36 4.87 -0.60 -5.19
C GLU A 36 5.11 -1.96 -5.86
N PRO A 37 4.18 -2.92 -5.77
CA PRO A 37 4.37 -4.29 -6.27
C PRO A 37 4.42 -4.37 -7.80
N LEU A 38 3.90 -3.37 -8.50
CA LEU A 38 3.98 -3.26 -9.95
C LEU A 38 5.18 -2.42 -10.42
N SER A 39 5.98 -1.88 -9.51
CA SER A 39 7.21 -1.18 -9.88
C SER A 39 8.37 -2.16 -10.04
N ASP A 40 9.38 -1.76 -10.82
CA ASP A 40 10.60 -2.55 -11.01
C ASP A 40 11.42 -2.73 -9.71
N GLU A 41 11.14 -1.92 -8.69
CA GLU A 41 11.76 -2.02 -7.37
C GLU A 41 11.32 -3.29 -6.63
N PHE A 42 10.12 -3.79 -6.92
CA PHE A 42 9.61 -5.03 -6.37
C PHE A 42 10.01 -6.24 -7.25
N ASN A 43 11.19 -6.78 -6.99
CA ASN A 43 11.73 -7.92 -7.73
C ASN A 43 12.11 -9.12 -6.85
N GLY A 44 12.49 -10.23 -7.48
CA GLY A 44 12.84 -11.47 -6.78
C GLY A 44 14.02 -11.34 -5.80
N GLU A 45 14.97 -10.45 -6.10
CA GLU A 45 16.10 -10.18 -5.22
C GLU A 45 15.67 -9.40 -3.97
N TYR A 46 14.83 -8.37 -4.16
CA TYR A 46 14.19 -7.65 -3.05
C TYR A 46 13.44 -8.61 -2.11
N LEU A 47 12.63 -9.50 -2.69
CA LEU A 47 11.89 -10.52 -1.92
C LEU A 47 12.83 -11.44 -1.14
N GLN A 48 13.88 -11.94 -1.78
CA GLN A 48 14.83 -12.84 -1.13
C GLN A 48 15.54 -12.14 0.04
N GLN A 49 16.03 -10.92 -0.16
CA GLN A 49 16.72 -10.16 0.88
C GLN A 49 15.80 -9.86 2.08
N LYS A 50 14.53 -9.50 1.83
CA LYS A 50 13.57 -9.19 2.91
C LYS A 50 13.03 -10.45 3.61
N CYS A 51 12.92 -11.58 2.91
CA CYS A 51 12.52 -12.87 3.48
C CYS A 51 13.63 -13.54 4.31
N ALA A 52 14.90 -13.33 3.96
CA ALA A 52 16.02 -14.14 4.47
C ALA A 52 16.15 -14.22 6.00
N LYS A 53 15.68 -13.19 6.73
CA LYS A 53 15.77 -13.11 8.20
C LYS A 53 14.43 -13.34 8.91
N ARG A 54 13.36 -13.69 8.18
CA ARG A 54 12.01 -13.83 8.73
C ARG A 54 11.72 -15.29 9.09
N LYS A 55 11.03 -15.48 10.22
CA LYS A 55 10.59 -16.80 10.73
C LYS A 55 9.06 -17.00 10.65
N THR A 56 8.38 -16.10 9.95
CA THR A 56 6.91 -16.09 9.79
C THR A 56 6.51 -16.77 8.48
N ALA A 57 5.29 -17.31 8.41
CA ALA A 57 4.76 -17.85 7.16
C ALA A 57 4.73 -16.79 6.05
N ILE A 58 4.92 -17.22 4.80
CA ILE A 58 5.04 -16.31 3.66
C ILE A 58 3.76 -15.50 3.42
N LYS A 59 2.57 -16.09 3.65
CA LYS A 59 1.27 -15.45 3.42
C LYS A 59 1.00 -14.23 4.32
N PRO A 60 1.07 -14.32 5.66
CA PRO A 60 0.88 -13.15 6.52
C PRO A 60 2.00 -12.12 6.33
N TRP A 61 3.21 -12.56 5.95
CA TRP A 61 4.29 -11.65 5.60
C TRP A 61 3.99 -10.89 4.30
N LEU A 62 3.41 -11.57 3.30
CA LEU A 62 2.98 -10.94 2.06
C LEU A 62 1.84 -9.92 2.25
N MET A 63 1.10 -10.02 3.34
CA MET A 63 -0.01 -9.11 3.67
C MET A 63 0.44 -7.90 4.50
N ASP A 64 1.72 -7.82 4.88
CA ASP A 64 2.24 -6.72 5.69
C ASP A 64 2.71 -5.56 4.80
N ASN A 65 2.02 -4.42 4.90
CA ASN A 65 2.27 -3.21 4.10
C ASN A 65 3.63 -2.54 4.33
N ASN A 66 4.31 -2.90 5.41
CA ASN A 66 5.63 -2.38 5.70
C ASN A 66 6.68 -2.86 4.68
N TRP A 67 6.40 -3.93 3.93
CA TRP A 67 7.34 -4.53 2.98
C TRP A 67 7.01 -4.27 1.52
N TRP A 68 5.76 -3.90 1.21
CA TRP A 68 5.30 -3.42 -0.10
C TRP A 68 3.84 -2.95 0.02
N SER A 69 3.32 -2.26 -0.98
CA SER A 69 1.91 -1.84 -1.06
C SER A 69 1.07 -2.76 -1.98
N ALA A 70 0.70 -3.97 -1.55
CA ALA A 70 0.14 -4.99 -2.47
C ALA A 70 -1.29 -5.47 -2.22
N TRP A 71 -2.11 -4.71 -1.48
CA TRP A 71 -3.47 -5.19 -1.17
C TRP A 71 -4.39 -5.33 -2.39
N GLU A 72 -4.18 -4.57 -3.46
CA GLU A 72 -5.07 -4.62 -4.63
C GLU A 72 -4.70 -5.68 -5.67
N TYR A 73 -3.46 -6.19 -5.67
CA TYR A 73 -2.94 -6.99 -6.79
C TYR A 73 -2.95 -8.51 -6.58
N LEU A 74 -3.26 -8.99 -5.38
CA LEU A 74 -3.33 -10.42 -5.04
C LEU A 74 -4.76 -10.98 -5.05
N ARG A 75 -5.69 -10.33 -5.75
CA ARG A 75 -7.07 -10.80 -5.97
C ARG A 75 -7.30 -11.32 -7.38
#